data_AF-A0A8S3AZU7-F1
#
_entry.id   AF-A0A8S3AZU7-F1
#
_cell.length_a   1.000
_cell.length_b   1.000
_cell.length_c   1.000
_cell.angle_alpha   90.00
_cell.angle_beta   90.00
_cell.angle_gamma   90.00
#
_symmetry.space_group_name_H-M   'P 1'
#
loop_
_entity.id
_entity.type
_entity.pdbx_description
1 polymer ?
#
loop_
_entity_poly.entity_id
_entity_poly.type
_entity_poly.pdbx_seq_one_letter_code
_entity_poly.pdbx_strand_id
1 'polypeptide(L)' 'MRIKDTELHGQPPLILVGNKSDLEDERVVGREVGQALARKWKSSFLETSA' A
#
# COMPACT_ATOMS: atom_id res chain seq x y z
N MET A 1 -4.84 -11.37 26.23
CA MET A 1 -3.74 -10.70 26.98
C MET A 1 -2.52 -10.74 26.06
N ARG A 2 -1.90 -9.66 25.60
CA ARG A 2 -2.02 -8.20 25.81
C ARG A 2 -2.29 -7.57 24.42
N ILE A 3 -3.34 -6.74 24.30
CA ILE A 3 -3.21 -5.28 24.12
C ILE A 3 -2.03 -4.96 23.18
N LYS A 4 -2.34 -4.47 21.98
CA LYS A 4 -1.34 -3.88 21.09
C LYS A 4 -0.76 -2.67 21.84
N ASP A 5 0.38 -2.84 22.47
CA ASP A 5 1.28 -1.77 22.92
C ASP A 5 1.66 -0.91 21.70
N THR A 6 0.73 -0.07 21.22
CA THR A 6 0.89 0.78 20.04
C THR A 6 1.29 2.20 20.43
N GLU A 7 1.63 2.41 21.71
CA GLU A 7 1.87 3.74 22.28
C GLU A 7 3.36 3.97 22.62
N LEU A 8 4.20 2.92 22.57
CA LEU A 8 5.65 3.01 22.88
C LEU A 8 6.58 2.68 21.71
N HIS A 9 6.06 2.16 20.61
CA HIS A 9 6.85 1.85 19.42
C HIS A 9 6.16 2.49 18.21
N GLY A 10 6.92 3.29 17.46
CA GLY A 10 6.42 4.01 16.28
C GLY A 10 5.66 3.10 15.32
N GLN A 11 4.78 3.72 14.51
CA GLN A 11 3.97 3.00 13.52
C GLN A 11 4.85 2.06 12.66
N PRO A 12 4.42 0.81 12.42
CA PRO A 12 5.20 -0.12 11.60
C PRO A 12 5.35 0.42 10.17
N PRO A 13 6.46 0.10 9.48
CA PRO A 13 6.63 0.50 8.09
C PRO A 13 5.50 -0.09 7.22
N LEU A 14 4.87 0.76 6.41
CA LEU A 14 3.75 0.40 5.54
C LEU A 14 4.15 0.59 4.07
N ILE A 15 3.80 -0.38 3.23
CA ILE A 15 3.97 -0.33 1.78
C ILE A 15 2.65 -0.77 1.14
N LEU A 16 2.13 0.04 0.22
CA LEU A 16 0.97 -0.29 -0.59
C LEU A 16 1.42 -0.98 -1.89
N VAL A 17 0.86 -2.16 -2.18
CA VAL A 17 1.19 -2.93 -3.39
C VAL A 17 -0.05 -3.08 -4.26
N GLY A 18 0.00 -2.54 -5.48
CA GLY A 18 -0.97 -2.82 -6.54
C GLY A 18 -0.60 -4.14 -7.21
N ASN A 19 -1.36 -5.20 -6.96
CA ASN A 19 -1.09 -6.50 -7.53
C ASN A 19 -1.74 -6.67 -8.92
N LYS A 20 -1.29 -7.69 -9.67
CA LYS A 20 -1.78 -8.06 -11.01
C LYS A 20 -1.50 -7.01 -12.09
N SER A 21 -0.34 -6.35 -12.02
CA SER A 21 0.07 -5.36 -13.02
C SER A 21 0.36 -5.96 -14.40
N ASP A 22 0.29 -7.28 -14.56
CA ASP A 22 0.33 -7.99 -15.85
C ASP A 22 -0.99 -7.85 -16.63
N LEU A 23 -2.12 -7.65 -15.95
CA LEU A 23 -3.44 -7.50 -16.56
C LEU A 23 -3.73 -6.02 -16.89
N GLU A 24 -2.89 -5.39 -17.72
CA GLU A 24 -3.03 -3.96 -18.08
C GLU A 24 -4.34 -3.67 -18.83
N ASP A 25 -4.79 -4.58 -19.69
CA ASP A 25 -6.06 -4.44 -20.43
C ASP A 25 -7.29 -4.48 -19.50
N GLU A 26 -7.18 -5.10 -18.32
CA GLU A 26 -8.22 -5.15 -17.29
C GLU A 26 -8.00 -4.10 -16.19
N ARG A 27 -7.08 -3.14 -16.40
CA ARG A 27 -6.74 -2.14 -15.39
C ARG A 27 -7.93 -1.25 -15.08
N VAL A 28 -8.44 -1.37 -13.84
CA VAL A 28 -9.51 -0.51 -13.31
C VAL A 28 -9.01 0.60 -12.41
N VAL A 29 -7.76 0.52 -11.93
CA VAL A 29 -7.13 1.56 -11.09
C VAL A 29 -5.88 2.10 -11.77
N GLY A 30 -5.87 3.40 -12.01
CA GLY A 30 -4.71 4.11 -12.54
C GLY A 30 -3.56 4.17 -11.52
N ARG A 31 -2.32 4.17 -12.03
CA ARG A 31 -1.09 4.30 -11.23
C ARG A 31 -1.10 5.50 -10.28
N GLU A 32 -1.58 6.64 -10.76
CA GLU A 32 -1.68 7.88 -9.99
C GLU A 32 -2.57 7.74 -8.76
N VAL A 33 -3.65 6.95 -8.84
CA VAL A 33 -4.59 6.72 -7.74
C VAL A 33 -3.91 5.92 -6.63
N GLY A 34 -3.17 4.86 -7.00
CA GLY A 34 -2.38 4.07 -6.06
C GLY A 34 -1.31 4.92 -5.37
N GLN A 35 -0.60 5.76 -6.13
CA GLN A 35 0.39 6.69 -5.58
C GLN A 35 -0.23 7.73 -4.64
N ALA A 36 -1.38 8.32 -5.01
CA ALA A 36 -2.09 9.29 -4.19
C ALA A 36 -2.56 8.67 -2.86
N LEU A 37 -3.07 7.43 -2.91
CA LEU A 37 -3.47 6.69 -1.72
C LEU A 37 -2.27 6.40 -0.81
N ALA A 38 -1.15 5.96 -1.38
CA ALA A 38 0.07 5.70 -0.62
C ALA A 38 0.60 6.97 0.08
N ARG A 39 0.59 8.13 -0.61
CA ARG A 39 0.91 9.44 -0.02
C ARG A 39 -0.02 9.79 1.14
N LYS A 40 -1.34 9.57 0.99
CA LYS A 40 -2.33 9.79 2.05
C LYS A 40 -2.05 8.94 3.29
N TRP A 41 -1.55 7.73 3.09
CA TRP A 41 -1.19 6.80 4.18
C TRP A 41 0.25 6.95 4.67
N LYS A 42 1.02 7.90 4.12
CA LYS A 42 2.46 8.08 4.41
C LYS A 42 3.26 6.78 4.20
N SER A 43 2.93 6.08 3.12
CA SER A 43 3.51 4.79 2.72
C SER A 43 4.12 4.87 1.32
N SER A 44 4.97 3.89 1.00
CA SER A 44 5.48 3.70 -0.37
C SER A 44 4.46 2.95 -1.23
N PHE A 45 4.52 3.15 -2.55
CA PHE A 45 3.68 2.44 -3.52
C PHE A 45 4.55 1.61 -4.48
N LEU A 46 4.16 0.36 -4.72
CA LEU A 46 4.76 -0.55 -5.70
C LEU A 46 3.65 -1.23 -6.49
N GLU A 47 3.95 -1.64 -7.72
CA GLU A 47 3.09 -2.55 -8.48
C GLU A 47 3.84 -3.83 -8.78
N THR A 48 3.13 -4.94 -8.65
CA THR A 48 3.70 -6.28 -8.81
C THR A 48 2.73 -7.17 -9.58
N SER A 49 3.27 -8.24 -10.15
CA SER A 49 2.53 -9.41 -10.58
C SER A 49 2.93 -10.59 -9.68
N ALA A 50 1.99 -11.49 -9.38
CA ALA A 50 2.16 -12.63 -8.48
C ALA A 50 2.23 -13.94 -9.24
#